data_AF-A0A7J8UWB8-F1
#
_entry.id   AF-A0A7J8UWB8-F1
#
_cell.length_a   1.000
_cell.length_b   1.000
_cell.length_c   1.000
_cell.angle_alpha   90.00
_cell.angle_beta   90.00
_cell.angle_gamma   90.00
#
_symmetry.space_group_name_H-M   'P 1'
#
loop_
_entity.id
_entity.type
_entity.pdbx_description
1 polymer ?
#
loop_
_entity_poly.entity_id
_entity_poly.type
_entity_poly.pdbx_seq_one_letter_code
_entity_poly.pdbx_strand_id
1 'polypeptide(L)'
;MKTEIGGLKKCYDPKELEKYSNDDEKLAWMFFVDGCAILQAVYTRYGQDYNSTLKKRFTNNEMLTFEYSDLFLLENQLPFRVLELLTSSSENGEKFMKAIKRFIDDTVITPA
;
A
#
# COMPACT_ATOMS: atom_id res chain seq x y z
N MET A 1 -6.69 -6.20 11.32
CA MET A 1 -5.35 -6.76 10.99
C MET A 1 -5.08 -8.07 11.71
N LYS A 2 -4.98 -8.10 13.05
CA LYS A 2 -4.69 -9.34 13.82
C LYS A 2 -5.68 -10.49 13.56
N THR A 3 -6.97 -10.20 13.40
CA THR A 3 -8.02 -11.20 13.09
C THR A 3 -7.94 -11.76 11.67
N GLU A 4 -7.30 -11.04 10.75
CA GLU A 4 -7.23 -11.37 9.32
C GLU A 4 -5.88 -12.00 8.95
N ILE A 5 -4.95 -12.09 9.91
CA ILE A 5 -3.56 -12.48 9.68
C ILE A 5 -3.44 -13.86 9.03
N GLY A 6 -4.29 -14.81 9.44
CA GLY A 6 -4.32 -16.15 8.86
C GLY A 6 -4.75 -16.15 7.38
N GLY A 7 -5.58 -15.18 6.96
CA GLY A 7 -5.91 -14.97 5.55
C GLY A 7 -4.76 -14.33 4.78
N LEU A 8 -4.14 -13.31 5.35
CA LEU A 8 -3.01 -12.59 4.74
C LEU A 8 -1.79 -13.50 4.53
N LYS A 9 -1.53 -14.42 5.47
CA LYS A 9 -0.44 -15.40 5.36
C LYS A 9 -0.57 -16.32 4.15
N LYS A 10 -1.79 -16.57 3.65
CA LYS A 10 -2.02 -17.41 2.46
C LYS A 10 -1.51 -16.79 1.17
N CYS A 11 -1.19 -15.50 1.18
CA CYS A 11 -0.61 -14.80 0.03
C CYS A 11 0.90 -15.05 -0.13
N TYR A 12 1.54 -15.75 0.80
CA TYR A 12 2.99 -15.98 0.81
C TYR A 12 3.32 -17.47 0.83
N ASP A 13 4.53 -17.81 0.39
CA ASP A 13 5.09 -19.15 0.60
C ASP A 13 5.25 -19.38 2.12
N PRO A 14 4.73 -20.49 2.68
CA PRO A 14 4.94 -20.85 4.08
C PRO A 14 6.39 -20.81 4.55
N LYS A 15 7.36 -21.09 3.65
CA LYS A 15 8.81 -21.03 3.95
C LYS A 15 9.29 -19.61 4.24
N GLU A 16 8.75 -18.61 3.55
CA GLU A 16 9.08 -17.19 3.80
C GLU A 16 8.50 -16.72 5.15
N LEU A 17 7.37 -17.30 5.54
CA LEU A 17 6.69 -16.99 6.79
C LEU A 17 7.17 -17.81 8.00
N GLU A 18 8.04 -18.80 7.81
CA GLU A 18 8.54 -19.66 8.89
C GLU A 18 9.22 -18.83 10.00
N LYS A 19 9.93 -17.76 9.62
CA LYS A 19 10.57 -16.79 10.53
C LYS A 19 9.58 -16.01 11.41
N TYR A 20 8.31 -15.97 11.01
CA TYR A 20 7.21 -15.25 11.67
C TYR A 20 6.12 -16.22 12.19
N SER A 21 6.36 -17.53 12.15
CA SER A 21 5.39 -18.58 12.47
C SER A 21 4.80 -18.47 13.89
N ASN A 22 5.57 -17.95 14.84
CA ASN A 22 5.19 -17.79 16.24
C ASN A 22 4.84 -16.34 16.64
N ASP A 23 4.83 -15.39 15.69
CA ASP A 23 4.69 -13.96 16.00
C ASP A 23 3.76 -13.24 15.01
N ASP A 24 2.49 -13.58 15.11
CA ASP A 24 1.41 -12.97 14.32
C ASP A 24 1.24 -11.49 14.63
N GLU A 25 1.62 -11.05 15.82
CA GLU A 25 1.56 -9.65 16.23
C GLU A 25 2.59 -8.82 15.47
N LYS A 26 3.84 -9.27 15.42
CA LYS A 26 4.89 -8.61 14.65
C LYS A 26 4.58 -8.59 13.16
N LEU A 27 4.05 -9.70 12.62
CA LEU A 27 3.65 -9.75 11.22
C LEU A 27 2.48 -8.79 10.92
N ALA A 28 1.47 -8.74 11.79
CA ALA A 28 0.36 -7.80 11.67
C ALA A 28 0.82 -6.34 11.78
N TRP A 29 1.82 -6.05 12.62
CA TRP A 29 2.42 -4.72 12.74
C TRP A 29 3.16 -4.32 11.48
N MET A 30 3.93 -5.23 10.89
CA MET A 30 4.64 -5.00 9.62
C MET A 30 3.64 -4.65 8.51
N PHE A 31 2.57 -5.45 8.34
CA PHE A 31 1.50 -5.14 7.38
C PHE A 31 0.82 -3.79 7.64
N PHE A 32 0.61 -3.45 8.91
CA PHE A 32 0.02 -2.17 9.27
C PHE A 32 0.93 -0.99 8.88
N VAL A 33 2.20 -1.03 9.27
CA VAL A 33 3.17 0.05 9.01
C VAL A 33 3.40 0.23 7.52
N ASP A 34 3.69 -0.87 6.81
CA ASP A 34 3.98 -0.82 5.38
C ASP A 34 2.74 -0.43 4.58
N GLY A 35 1.57 -0.98 4.96
CA GLY A 35 0.30 -0.60 4.34
C GLY A 35 -0.05 0.88 4.54
N CYS A 36 0.23 1.46 5.72
CA CYS A 36 0.06 2.89 5.96
C CYS A 36 1.01 3.75 5.12
N ALA A 37 2.27 3.34 5.01
CA ALA A 37 3.26 4.04 4.19
C ALA A 37 2.84 4.08 2.71
N ILE A 38 2.38 2.94 2.17
CA ILE A 38 1.84 2.83 0.81
C ILE A 38 0.62 3.75 0.64
N LEU A 39 -0.35 3.68 1.55
CA LEU A 39 -1.55 4.53 1.49
C LEU A 39 -1.18 6.02 1.51
N GLN A 40 -0.22 6.42 2.34
CA GLN A 40 0.21 7.80 2.42
C GLN A 40 0.88 8.27 1.12
N ALA A 41 1.73 7.43 0.51
CA ALA A 41 2.36 7.74 -0.78
C ALA A 41 1.31 7.92 -1.89
N VAL A 42 0.44 6.92 -2.05
CA VAL A 42 -0.67 6.95 -3.02
C VAL A 42 -1.56 8.17 -2.81
N TYR A 43 -1.97 8.46 -1.59
CA TYR A 43 -2.85 9.59 -1.29
C TYR A 43 -2.18 10.94 -1.52
N THR A 44 -0.89 11.05 -1.20
CA THR A 44 -0.11 12.28 -1.45
C THR A 44 -0.05 12.62 -2.93
N ARG A 45 0.01 11.59 -3.79
CA ARG A 45 0.10 11.76 -5.24
C ARG A 45 -1.26 11.90 -5.94
N TYR A 46 -2.22 11.05 -5.58
CA TYR A 46 -3.50 10.88 -6.30
C TYR A 46 -4.73 11.42 -5.54
N GLY A 47 -4.57 11.89 -4.30
CA GLY A 47 -5.62 12.54 -3.51
C GLY A 47 -6.04 13.89 -4.10
N GLN A 48 -7.34 14.17 -4.13
CA GLN A 48 -7.87 15.43 -4.70
C GLN A 48 -7.61 16.66 -3.84
N ASP A 49 -7.56 16.48 -2.53
CA ASP A 49 -7.50 17.57 -1.55
C ASP A 49 -6.06 17.93 -1.15
N TYR A 50 -5.04 17.28 -1.73
CA TYR A 50 -3.67 17.42 -1.27
C TYR A 50 -3.00 18.66 -1.88
N ASN A 51 -2.49 19.53 -0.99
CA ASN A 51 -1.91 20.83 -1.30
C ASN A 51 -0.89 20.76 -2.46
N SER A 52 -1.09 21.60 -3.48
CA SER A 52 -0.28 21.65 -4.71
C SER A 52 1.22 21.83 -4.44
N THR A 53 1.58 22.40 -3.30
CA THR A 53 2.97 22.60 -2.85
C THR A 53 3.67 21.29 -2.49
N LEU A 54 2.94 20.35 -1.86
CA LEU A 54 3.47 19.02 -1.57
C LEU A 54 3.46 18.17 -2.83
N LYS A 55 2.38 18.20 -3.61
CA LYS A 55 2.33 17.56 -4.94
C LYS A 55 3.55 17.94 -5.80
N LYS A 56 3.94 19.23 -5.78
CA LYS A 56 5.13 19.77 -6.48
C LYS A 56 6.46 19.20 -6.00
N ARG A 57 6.62 18.95 -4.69
CA ARG A 57 7.82 18.32 -4.12
C ARG A 57 7.94 16.84 -4.47
N PHE A 58 6.81 16.15 -4.56
CA PHE A 58 6.72 14.72 -4.91
C PHE A 58 6.74 14.46 -6.44
N THR A 59 6.47 15.47 -7.27
CA THR A 59 6.65 15.40 -8.73
C THR A 59 8.09 15.54 -9.22
N ASN A 60 9.05 15.85 -8.34
CA ASN A 60 10.46 15.82 -8.75
C ASN A 60 10.81 14.37 -9.13
N ASN A 61 11.41 14.17 -10.31
CA ASN A 61 11.66 12.89 -10.99
C ASN A 61 12.30 11.78 -10.13
N GLU A 62 12.92 12.12 -8.99
CA GLU A 62 13.59 11.18 -8.10
C GLU A 62 12.61 10.29 -7.31
N MET A 63 11.40 10.76 -7.01
CA MET A 63 10.41 9.96 -6.27
C MET A 63 9.50 9.13 -7.17
N LEU A 64 9.36 9.55 -8.44
CA LEU A 64 8.71 8.78 -9.51
C LEU A 64 9.39 7.42 -9.70
N THR A 65 10.72 7.38 -9.73
CA THR A 65 11.47 6.13 -9.91
C THR A 65 11.32 5.17 -8.73
N PHE A 66 11.18 5.70 -7.51
CA PHE A 66 11.00 4.92 -6.28
C PHE A 66 9.56 4.43 -6.13
N GLU A 67 8.56 5.27 -6.39
CA GLU A 67 7.14 4.89 -6.37
C GLU A 67 6.82 3.86 -7.46
N TYR A 68 7.34 4.00 -8.69
CA TYR A 68 7.10 3.03 -9.76
C TYR A 68 7.89 1.74 -9.61
N SER A 69 9.03 1.73 -8.92
CA SER A 69 9.76 0.49 -8.67
C SER A 69 9.20 -0.24 -7.44
N ASP A 70 9.00 0.43 -6.29
CA ASP A 70 8.55 -0.25 -5.06
C ASP A 70 7.04 -0.47 -4.98
N LEU A 71 6.18 0.42 -5.51
CA LEU A 71 4.72 0.13 -5.56
C LEU A 71 4.33 -0.81 -6.71
N PHE A 72 5.16 -0.98 -7.74
CA PHE A 72 4.90 -1.91 -8.86
C PHE A 72 5.59 -3.26 -8.69
N LEU A 73 6.55 -3.41 -7.76
CA LEU A 73 7.05 -4.70 -7.26
C LEU A 73 6.03 -5.43 -6.34
N LEU A 74 4.73 -5.28 -6.68
CA LEU A 74 3.59 -6.06 -6.22
C LEU A 74 3.64 -7.52 -6.71
N GLU A 75 4.82 -8.09 -6.93
CA GLU A 75 4.94 -9.53 -7.14
C GLU A 75 5.05 -10.31 -5.83
N ASN A 76 5.27 -9.68 -4.65
CA ASN A 76 5.19 -10.44 -3.39
C ASN A 76 5.15 -9.71 -2.02
N GLN A 77 5.13 -8.37 -1.88
CA GLN A 77 5.40 -7.75 -0.57
C GLN A 77 4.20 -7.44 0.32
N LEU A 78 3.03 -7.08 -0.23
CA LEU A 78 1.82 -6.79 0.57
C LEU A 78 0.53 -7.23 -0.12
N PRO A 79 -0.34 -8.03 0.52
CA PRO A 79 -1.64 -8.37 -0.03
C PRO A 79 -2.50 -7.12 -0.14
N PHE A 80 -3.20 -6.95 -1.27
CA PHE A 80 -4.16 -5.85 -1.47
C PHE A 80 -5.20 -5.77 -0.33
N ARG A 81 -5.55 -6.93 0.24
CA ARG A 81 -6.43 -7.04 1.40
C ARG A 81 -5.99 -6.18 2.59
N VAL A 82 -4.69 -5.96 2.78
CA VAL A 82 -4.17 -5.05 3.81
C VAL A 82 -4.66 -3.63 3.57
N LEU A 83 -4.60 -3.14 2.32
CA LEU A 83 -5.09 -1.80 1.97
C LEU A 83 -6.61 -1.69 2.13
N GLU A 84 -7.36 -2.74 1.79
CA GLU A 84 -8.80 -2.78 2.05
C GLU A 84 -9.13 -2.68 3.55
N LEU A 85 -8.39 -3.39 4.41
CA LEU A 85 -8.58 -3.36 5.86
C LEU A 85 -8.24 -1.98 6.44
N LEU A 86 -7.15 -1.37 5.98
CA LEU A 86 -6.73 -0.05 6.44
C LEU A 86 -7.70 1.05 6.01
N THR A 87 -8.17 1.01 4.76
CA THR A 87 -9.14 1.98 4.25
C THR A 87 -10.51 1.81 4.90
N SER A 88 -11.01 0.59 5.07
CA SER A 88 -12.30 0.33 5.72
C SER A 88 -12.33 0.73 7.20
N SER A 89 -11.17 0.76 7.87
CA SER A 89 -11.05 1.16 9.28
C SER A 89 -10.81 2.66 9.48
N SER A 90 -10.69 3.45 8.40
CA SER A 90 -10.38 4.89 8.46
C SER A 90 -11.60 5.76 8.15
N GLU A 91 -11.76 6.87 8.87
CA GLU A 91 -12.76 7.91 8.54
C GLU A 91 -12.56 8.48 7.13
N ASN A 92 -11.31 8.53 6.65
CA ASN A 92 -10.96 8.98 5.30
C ASN A 92 -10.90 7.82 4.28
N GLY A 93 -11.42 6.64 4.63
CA GLY A 93 -11.33 5.42 3.85
C GLY A 93 -11.75 5.56 2.39
N GLU A 94 -12.87 6.24 2.13
CA GLU A 94 -13.36 6.48 0.77
C GLU A 94 -12.37 7.31 -0.06
N LYS A 95 -11.76 8.33 0.54
CA LYS A 95 -10.77 9.18 -0.14
C LYS A 95 -9.51 8.40 -0.48
N PHE A 96 -9.04 7.57 0.45
CA PHE A 96 -7.90 6.68 0.21
C PHE A 96 -8.18 5.68 -0.91
N MET A 97 -9.35 5.01 -0.88
CA MET A 97 -9.72 4.05 -1.92
C MET A 97 -9.86 4.70 -3.30
N LYS A 98 -10.38 5.94 -3.38
CA LYS A 98 -10.40 6.72 -4.63
C LYS A 98 -8.99 7.02 -5.16
N ALA A 99 -8.04 7.33 -4.28
CA ALA A 99 -6.65 7.55 -4.67
C ALA A 99 -5.99 6.26 -5.18
N ILE A 100 -6.23 5.12 -4.53
CA ILE A 100 -5.77 3.79 -4.97
C ILE A 100 -6.30 3.45 -6.36
N LYS A 101 -7.60 3.65 -6.61
CA LYS A 101 -8.21 3.37 -7.92
C LYS A 101 -7.53 4.17 -9.03
N ARG A 102 -7.31 5.47 -8.81
CA ARG A 102 -6.60 6.32 -9.77
C ARG A 102 -5.16 5.89 -10.01
N PHE A 103 -4.46 5.51 -8.95
CA PHE A 103 -3.11 4.96 -9.09
C PHE A 103 -3.13 3.72 -10.01
N ILE A 104 -4.05 2.78 -9.79
CA ILE A 104 -4.19 1.58 -10.63
C ILE A 104 -4.54 1.97 -12.08
N ASP A 105 -5.52 2.84 -12.28
CA ASP A 105 -5.99 3.26 -13.61
C ASP A 105 -4.85 3.93 -14.40
N ASP A 106 -4.13 4.89 -13.80
CA ASP A 106 -3.00 5.58 -14.44
C ASP A 106 -1.86 4.61 -14.80
N THR A 107 -1.63 3.59 -13.97
CA THR A 107 -0.55 2.63 -14.21
C THR A 107 -0.92 1.55 -15.23
N VAL A 108 -2.20 1.18 -15.36
CA VAL A 108 -2.69 0.22 -16.36
C VAL A 108 -2.82 0.85 -17.75
N ILE A 109 -3.14 2.14 -17.85
CA ILE A 109 -3.36 2.85 -19.12
C ILE A 109 -2.06 3.29 -19.79
N THR A 110 -1.01 3.55 -19.02
CA THR A 110 0.34 3.87 -19.53
C THR A 110 1.32 2.77 -19.15
N PRO A 111 1.42 1.68 -19.94
CA PRO A 111 2.50 0.73 -19.75
C PRO A 111 3.82 1.45 -20.06
N ALA A 112 4.79 1.31 -19.15
CA ALA A 112 6.15 1.80 -19.28
C ALA A 112 6.87 1.18 -20.49
#